data_AF-A0A4U9HAM5-F1
#
_entry.id   AF-A0A4U9HAM5-F1
#
_cell.length_a   1.000
_cell.length_b   1.000
_cell.length_c   1.000
_cell.angle_alpha   90.00
_cell.angle_beta   90.00
_cell.angle_gamma   90.00
#
_symmetry.space_group_name_H-M   'P 1'
#
loop_
_entity.id
_entity.type
_entity.pdbx_description
1 polymer ?
#
loop_
_entity_poly.entity_id
_entity_poly.type
_entity_poly.pdbx_seq_one_letter_code
_entity_poly.pdbx_strand_id
1 'polypeptide(L)'
;MISHIRQANRGEVALENTHPFTRELWGRNWTYAHNGQLKGYRGLETGTFRPVGQTDSEYAFCWLLHQLSLKYPRTPGQWPAVFRYIALLAQQLRSKGVFNMLLSDGQYVMAFCSTNLYWITRRAPFGKATLLDQDVEIDFQQQTTPTTWSR
;
A
#
# COMPACT_ATOMS: atom_id res chain seq x y z
N MET A 1 -7.09 7.13 -3.94
CA MET A 1 -7.32 6.85 -2.50
C MET A 1 -6.90 5.40 -2.25
N ILE A 2 -6.00 5.16 -1.30
CA ILE A 2 -5.72 3.81 -0.77
C ILE A 2 -6.32 3.80 0.63
N SER A 3 -7.28 2.93 0.88
CA SER A 3 -7.96 2.80 2.16
C SER A 3 -7.87 1.35 2.62
N HIS A 4 -7.53 1.14 3.88
CA HIS A 4 -7.41 -0.19 4.48
C HIS A 4 -8.41 -0.28 5.64
N ILE A 5 -9.41 -1.16 5.51
CA ILE A 5 -10.40 -1.42 6.54
C ILE A 5 -9.94 -2.64 7.32
N ARG A 6 -9.77 -2.49 8.65
CA ARG A 6 -9.34 -3.56 9.56
C ARG A 6 -10.35 -3.73 10.69
N GLN A 7 -10.74 -4.97 11.00
CA GLN A 7 -11.28 -5.35 12.32
C GLN A 7 -10.09 -5.65 13.26
N ALA A 8 -9.98 -4.91 14.37
CA ALA A 8 -8.83 -4.98 15.27
C ALA A 8 -8.93 -6.20 16.23
N ASN A 9 -8.11 -7.23 16.03
CA ASN A 9 -8.05 -8.40 16.93
C ASN A 9 -6.94 -8.36 17.99
N ARG A 10 -6.04 -7.35 18.01
CA ARG A 10 -5.13 -7.00 19.13
C ARG A 10 -4.17 -5.85 18.75
N GLY A 11 -3.85 -5.01 19.74
CA GLY A 11 -3.13 -3.74 19.63
C GLY A 11 -4.09 -2.57 19.84
N GLU A 12 -3.72 -1.58 20.68
CA GLU A 12 -4.56 -0.40 20.91
C GLU A 12 -4.89 0.29 19.57
N VAL A 13 -6.16 0.65 19.41
CA VAL A 13 -6.65 1.44 18.26
C VAL A 13 -6.11 2.86 18.43
N ALA A 14 -4.87 3.07 17.99
CA ALA A 14 -4.22 4.37 17.97
C ALA A 14 -4.11 4.88 16.54
N LEU A 15 -4.35 6.18 16.33
CA LEU A 15 -4.34 6.84 15.02
C LEU A 15 -3.04 6.61 14.25
N GLU A 16 -1.92 6.52 14.97
CA GLU A 16 -0.58 6.18 14.46
C GLU A 16 -0.46 4.79 13.84
N ASN A 17 -1.37 3.86 14.15
CA ASN A 17 -1.39 2.49 13.62
C ASN A 17 -2.37 2.34 12.45
N THR A 18 -2.99 3.43 12.00
CA THR A 18 -3.99 3.42 10.93
C THR A 18 -3.30 3.56 9.58
N HIS A 19 -3.50 2.55 8.74
CA HIS A 19 -3.10 2.58 7.34
C HIS A 19 -3.91 3.61 6.52
N PRO A 20 -3.37 4.07 5.38
CA PRO A 20 -2.05 3.73 4.85
C PRO A 20 -0.92 4.54 5.49
N PHE A 21 0.26 3.92 5.62
CA PHE A 21 1.46 4.65 6.02
C PHE A 21 2.02 5.43 4.84
N THR A 22 2.44 6.67 5.08
CA THR A 22 3.10 7.51 4.08
C THR A 22 4.48 7.97 4.54
N ARG A 23 5.47 7.90 3.64
CA ARG A 23 6.85 8.38 3.83
C ARG A 23 7.41 8.93 2.52
N GLU A 24 8.31 9.90 2.62
CA GLU A 24 8.98 10.48 1.47
C GLU A 24 10.20 9.64 1.06
N LEU A 25 10.34 9.34 -0.23
CA LEU A 25 11.56 8.82 -0.84
C LEU A 25 11.64 9.33 -2.29
N TRP A 26 12.79 9.88 -2.69
CA TRP A 26 13.08 10.37 -4.04
C TRP A 26 12.20 11.54 -4.52
N GLY A 27 11.82 12.43 -3.61
CA GLY A 27 10.92 13.56 -3.84
C GLY A 27 9.46 13.15 -3.98
N ARG A 28 9.08 11.93 -3.58
CA ARG A 28 7.73 11.38 -3.75
C ARG A 28 7.17 10.81 -2.45
N ASN A 29 5.87 10.97 -2.25
CA ASN A 29 5.15 10.35 -1.15
C ASN A 29 4.83 8.90 -1.48
N TRP A 30 5.57 7.99 -0.85
CA TRP A 30 5.29 6.57 -0.89
C TRP A 30 4.20 6.23 0.10
N THR A 31 3.20 5.47 -0.35
CA THR A 31 2.03 5.05 0.41
C THR A 31 1.98 3.53 0.45
N TYR A 32 1.73 2.97 1.62
CA TYR A 32 1.80 1.54 1.88
C TYR A 32 0.61 1.04 2.68
N ALA A 33 0.07 -0.11 2.27
CA ALA A 33 -0.91 -0.87 3.02
C ALA A 33 -0.50 -2.34 3.06
N HIS A 34 -0.64 -2.98 4.22
CA HIS A 34 -0.29 -4.37 4.43
C HIS A 34 -1.37 -5.10 5.21
N ASN A 35 -1.80 -6.24 4.67
CA ASN A 35 -2.68 -7.19 5.34
C ASN A 35 -1.92 -8.50 5.53
N GLY A 36 -1.69 -8.86 6.79
CA GLY A 36 -0.91 -10.01 7.18
C GLY A 36 -0.33 -9.84 8.57
N GLN A 37 0.55 -10.78 8.93
CA GLN A 37 1.28 -10.70 10.19
C GLN A 37 2.70 -11.23 9.98
N LEU A 38 3.70 -10.43 10.33
CA LEU A 38 5.10 -10.79 10.23
C LEU A 38 5.69 -11.13 11.60
N LYS A 39 6.52 -12.18 11.66
CA LYS A 39 7.30 -12.52 12.85
C LYS A 39 8.71 -11.94 12.75
N GLY A 40 9.28 -11.54 13.89
CA GLY A 40 10.64 -11.00 13.95
C GLY A 40 10.83 -9.67 13.21
N TYR A 41 9.75 -8.92 12.96
CA TYR A 41 9.78 -7.64 12.23
C TYR A 41 10.64 -6.56 12.91
N ARG A 42 10.80 -6.63 14.24
CA ARG A 42 11.66 -5.71 15.00
C ARG A 42 13.16 -5.86 14.69
N GLY A 43 13.56 -6.97 14.08
CA GLY A 43 14.93 -7.18 13.62
C GLY A 43 15.19 -6.68 12.19
N LEU A 44 14.19 -6.10 11.52
CA LEU A 44 14.38 -5.49 10.21
C LEU A 44 15.14 -4.18 10.33
N GLU A 45 16.22 -4.04 9.58
CA GLU A 45 17.00 -2.79 9.55
C GLU A 45 16.26 -1.72 8.75
N THR A 46 15.83 -0.65 9.42
CA THR A 46 15.04 0.42 8.77
C THR A 46 15.84 1.68 8.45
N GLY A 47 17.13 1.72 8.81
CA GLY A 47 18.03 2.84 8.54
C GLY A 47 17.45 4.20 8.99
N THR A 48 17.37 5.14 8.06
CA THR A 48 16.83 6.49 8.30
C THR A 48 15.30 6.53 8.39
N PHE A 49 14.61 5.50 7.92
CA PHE A 49 13.15 5.41 7.98
C PHE A 49 12.76 4.88 9.36
N ARG A 50 12.34 5.79 10.24
CA ARG A 50 11.93 5.42 11.59
C ARG A 50 10.43 5.09 11.63
N PRO A 51 10.04 3.88 12.06
CA PRO A 51 8.65 3.61 12.39
C PRO A 51 8.27 4.49 13.59
N VAL A 52 7.08 5.10 13.54
CA VAL A 52 6.55 5.93 14.63
C VAL A 52 5.81 5.04 15.63
N GLY A 53 5.02 4.10 15.14
CA GLY A 53 4.30 3.11 15.94
C GLY A 53 5.10 1.80 16.12
N GLN A 54 4.38 0.77 16.55
CA GLN A 54 4.96 -0.54 16.88
C GLN A 54 4.44 -1.68 16.00
N THR A 55 3.76 -1.36 14.89
CA THR A 55 3.18 -2.39 14.01
C THR A 55 4.22 -3.03 13.11
N ASP A 56 4.04 -4.32 12.84
CA ASP A 56 4.83 -5.06 11.87
C ASP A 56 4.73 -4.46 10.47
N SER A 57 3.55 -3.96 10.10
CA SER A 57 3.34 -3.28 8.82
C SER A 57 4.20 -2.02 8.66
N GLU A 58 4.32 -1.16 9.67
CA GLU A 58 5.14 0.06 9.56
C GLU A 58 6.64 -0.28 9.50
N TYR A 59 7.08 -1.26 10.28
CA TYR A 59 8.47 -1.76 10.21
C TYR A 59 8.79 -2.33 8.82
N ALA A 60 7.88 -3.12 8.25
CA ALA A 60 8.05 -3.66 6.90
C ALA A 60 8.12 -2.53 5.86
N PHE A 61 7.30 -1.50 5.99
CA PHE A 61 7.34 -0.34 5.10
C PHE A 61 8.67 0.42 5.19
N CYS A 62 9.10 0.74 6.40
CA CYS A 62 10.36 1.45 6.63
C CYS A 62 11.56 0.64 6.12
N TRP A 63 11.56 -0.68 6.34
CA TRP A 63 12.58 -1.59 5.81
C TRP A 63 12.57 -1.61 4.28
N LEU A 64 11.41 -1.67 3.62
CA LEU A 64 11.30 -1.63 2.16
C LEU A 64 11.92 -0.35 1.59
N LEU A 65 11.58 0.80 2.14
CA LEU A 65 12.14 2.08 1.70
C LEU A 65 13.64 2.17 1.97
N HIS A 66 14.10 1.63 3.10
CA HIS A 66 15.53 1.58 3.39
C HIS A 66 16.29 0.75 2.35
N GLN A 67 15.83 -0.47 2.05
CA GLN A 67 16.44 -1.33 1.03
C GLN A 67 16.44 -0.65 -0.35
N LEU A 68 15.36 0.04 -0.70
CA LEU A 68 15.31 0.84 -1.94
C LEU A 68 16.35 1.95 -1.94
N SER A 69 16.50 2.70 -0.85
CA SER A 69 17.49 3.78 -0.73
C SER A 69 18.93 3.28 -0.80
N LEU A 70 19.21 2.09 -0.25
CA LEU A 70 20.53 1.46 -0.30
C LEU A 70 20.89 1.03 -1.73
N LYS A 71 19.96 0.36 -2.42
CA LYS A 71 20.21 -0.10 -3.79
C LYS A 71 20.21 1.03 -4.80
N TYR A 72 19.37 2.03 -4.58
CA TYR A 72 19.20 3.18 -5.47
C TYR A 72 19.32 4.49 -4.68
N PRO A 73 20.55 5.02 -4.53
CA PRO A 73 20.80 6.27 -3.79
C PRO A 73 20.12 7.50 -4.40
N ARG A 74 19.68 7.42 -5.66
CA ARG A 74 18.93 8.45 -6.39
C ARG A 74 17.76 7.80 -7.11
N THR A 75 16.78 8.61 -7.50
CA THR A 75 15.60 8.19 -8.27
C THR A 75 16.03 7.39 -9.52
N PRO A 76 15.64 6.12 -9.64
CA PRO A 76 16.01 5.30 -10.79
C PRO A 76 15.33 5.77 -12.08
N GLY A 77 16.07 5.75 -13.19
CA GLY A 77 15.48 5.93 -14.53
C GLY A 77 14.78 4.68 -15.07
N GLN A 78 15.13 3.49 -14.56
CA GLN A 78 14.63 2.20 -15.05
C GLN A 78 13.67 1.53 -14.04
N TRP A 79 12.42 2.01 -13.99
CA TRP A 79 11.39 1.51 -13.08
C TRP A 79 11.12 -0.01 -13.14
N PRO A 80 11.15 -0.70 -14.28
CA PRO A 80 11.00 -2.16 -14.30
C PRO A 80 12.00 -2.91 -13.43
N ALA A 81 13.24 -2.41 -13.28
CA ALA A 81 14.23 -3.00 -12.39
C ALA A 81 13.92 -2.74 -10.91
N VAL A 82 13.34 -1.58 -10.60
CA VAL A 82 12.83 -1.24 -9.26
C VAL A 82 11.71 -2.19 -8.88
N PHE A 83 10.73 -2.41 -9.77
CA PHE A 83 9.60 -3.31 -9.52
C PHE A 83 10.05 -4.74 -9.26
N ARG A 84 10.99 -5.27 -10.07
CA ARG A 84 11.58 -6.59 -9.82
C ARG A 84 12.26 -6.68 -8.46
N TYR A 85 12.97 -5.62 -8.07
CA TYR A 85 13.62 -5.59 -6.76
C TYR A 85 12.61 -5.53 -5.61
N ILE A 86 11.56 -4.72 -5.72
CA ILE A 86 10.47 -4.68 -4.74
C ILE A 86 9.81 -6.06 -4.60
N ALA A 87 9.60 -6.77 -5.72
CA ALA A 87 9.09 -8.14 -5.67
C ALA A 87 10.02 -9.10 -4.92
N LEU A 88 11.33 -8.99 -5.10
CA LEU A 88 12.32 -9.79 -4.34
C LEU A 88 12.27 -9.47 -2.83
N LEU A 89 12.15 -8.20 -2.46
CA LEU A 89 12.02 -7.78 -1.07
C LEU A 89 10.71 -8.29 -0.44
N ALA A 90 9.61 -8.22 -1.18
CA ALA A 90 8.33 -8.75 -0.73
C ALA A 90 8.36 -10.27 -0.51
N GLN A 91 9.10 -11.03 -1.33
CA GLN A 91 9.34 -12.46 -1.08
C GLN A 91 10.11 -12.71 0.22
N GLN A 92 11.07 -11.84 0.58
CA GLN A 92 11.77 -11.95 1.86
C GLN A 92 10.82 -11.69 3.03
N LEU A 93 9.94 -10.69 2.94
CA LEU A 93 8.93 -10.43 3.97
C LEU A 93 7.93 -11.58 4.09
N ARG A 94 7.51 -12.17 2.96
CA ARG A 94 6.68 -13.38 2.94
C ARG A 94 7.30 -14.55 3.70
N SER A 95 8.63 -14.69 3.73
CA SER A 95 9.27 -15.74 4.54
C SER A 95 9.05 -15.59 6.05
N LYS A 96 8.61 -14.40 6.50
CA LYS A 96 8.36 -14.07 7.90
C LYS A 96 6.87 -14.19 8.30
N GLY A 97 5.97 -14.46 7.35
CA GLY A 97 4.54 -14.63 7.62
C GLY A 97 3.65 -14.33 6.42
N VAL A 98 2.34 -14.18 6.67
CA VAL A 98 1.39 -13.74 5.64
C VAL A 98 1.72 -12.29 5.30
N PHE A 99 1.88 -12.01 4.00
CA PHE A 99 2.27 -10.70 3.49
C PHE A 99 1.49 -10.37 2.21
N ASN A 100 0.43 -9.56 2.34
CA ASN A 100 -0.27 -8.97 1.21
C ASN A 100 -0.07 -7.46 1.26
N MET A 101 0.40 -6.87 0.17
CA MET A 101 0.89 -5.49 0.15
C MET A 101 0.32 -4.71 -1.03
N LEU A 102 -0.03 -3.46 -0.78
CA LEU A 102 -0.12 -2.39 -1.77
C LEU A 102 0.94 -1.35 -1.47
N LEU A 103 1.73 -0.97 -2.48
CA LEU A 103 2.77 0.05 -2.39
C LEU A 103 2.64 1.00 -3.58
N SER A 104 2.62 2.30 -3.34
CA SER A 104 2.51 3.30 -4.40
C SER A 104 3.42 4.49 -4.14
N ASP A 105 3.99 5.08 -5.18
CA ASP A 105 4.73 6.36 -5.12
C ASP A 105 3.89 7.54 -5.66
N GLY A 106 2.59 7.32 -5.89
CA GLY A 106 1.68 8.27 -6.53
C GLY A 106 1.60 8.18 -8.06
N GLN A 107 2.58 7.56 -8.73
CA GLN A 107 2.54 7.30 -10.17
C GLN A 107 2.25 5.83 -10.48
N TYR A 108 2.87 4.94 -9.74
CA TYR A 108 2.71 3.50 -9.88
C TYR A 108 2.04 2.92 -8.64
N VAL A 109 1.29 1.84 -8.83
CA VAL A 109 0.77 1.02 -7.74
C VAL A 109 1.28 -0.40 -7.97
N MET A 110 1.92 -0.94 -6.94
CA MET A 110 2.42 -2.31 -6.91
C MET A 110 1.60 -3.10 -5.91
N ALA A 111 1.17 -4.28 -6.33
CA ALA A 111 0.45 -5.22 -5.50
C ALA A 111 1.25 -6.52 -5.38
N PHE A 112 1.39 -7.02 -4.16
CA PHE A 112 2.01 -8.30 -3.87
C PHE A 112 1.06 -9.15 -3.03
N CYS A 113 0.92 -10.42 -3.39
CA CYS A 113 0.04 -11.35 -2.71
C CYS A 113 0.78 -12.62 -2.32
N SER A 114 0.61 -13.03 -1.06
CA SER A 114 1.02 -14.33 -0.56
C SER A 114 -0.16 -15.29 -0.34
N THR A 115 -1.40 -14.76 -0.27
CA THR A 115 -2.65 -15.52 -0.16
C THR A 115 -3.65 -15.11 -1.26
N ASN A 116 -4.78 -14.48 -0.91
CA ASN A 116 -5.80 -14.03 -1.85
C ASN A 116 -5.77 -12.51 -1.98
N LEU A 117 -5.61 -12.02 -3.22
CA LEU A 117 -5.74 -10.62 -3.57
C LEU A 117 -6.59 -10.51 -4.84
N TYR A 118 -7.66 -9.74 -4.75
CA TYR A 118 -8.59 -9.53 -5.85
C TYR A 118 -8.43 -8.10 -6.36
N TRP A 119 -8.43 -7.93 -7.68
CA TRP A 119 -8.47 -6.61 -8.32
C TRP A 119 -9.54 -6.59 -9.39
N ILE A 120 -10.19 -5.43 -9.55
CA ILE A 120 -11.13 -5.16 -10.63
C ILE A 120 -10.72 -3.86 -11.30
N THR A 121 -10.36 -3.92 -12.59
CA THR A 121 -10.20 -2.69 -13.39
C THR A 121 -11.53 -2.41 -14.04
N ARG A 122 -12.10 -1.24 -13.74
CA ARG A 122 -13.26 -0.73 -14.44
C ARG A 122 -12.82 0.38 -15.39
N ARG A 123 -13.28 0.32 -16.64
CA ARG A 123 -13.13 1.38 -17.63
C ARG A 123 -14.52 1.89 -18.00
N ALA A 124 -14.63 3.19 -18.27
CA ALA A 124 -15.89 3.80 -18.68
C ALA A 124 -16.40 3.20 -20.02
N PRO A 125 -17.72 3.22 -20.27
CA PRO A 125 -18.80 3.74 -19.41
C PRO A 125 -19.25 2.71 -18.35
N PHE A 126 -19.55 3.17 -17.13
CA PHE A 126 -19.85 2.30 -15.98
C PHE A 126 -21.35 1.99 -15.85
N GLY A 127 -21.70 0.71 -15.69
CA GLY A 127 -22.98 0.28 -15.11
C GLY A 127 -22.94 0.28 -13.58
N LYS A 128 -24.11 0.13 -12.94
CA LYS A 128 -24.24 0.04 -11.48
C LYS A 128 -23.39 -1.11 -10.93
N ALA A 129 -22.77 -0.89 -9.77
CA ALA A 129 -21.95 -1.89 -9.12
C ALA A 129 -22.30 -2.00 -7.64
N THR A 130 -22.70 -3.19 -7.24
CA THR A 130 -23.00 -3.54 -5.86
C THR A 130 -21.82 -4.30 -5.28
N LEU A 131 -21.26 -3.82 -4.17
CA LEU A 131 -20.31 -4.60 -3.36
C LEU A 131 -21.14 -5.64 -2.60
N LEU A 132 -20.85 -6.93 -2.80
CA LEU A 132 -21.67 -8.03 -2.28
C LEU A 132 -21.44 -8.36 -0.80
N ASP A 133 -20.60 -7.60 -0.09
CA ASP A 133 -20.43 -7.78 1.35
C ASP A 133 -20.95 -6.54 2.11
N GLN A 134 -22.12 -6.75 2.71
CA GLN A 134 -22.84 -5.92 3.69
C GLN A 134 -23.38 -4.58 3.15
N ASP A 135 -24.63 -4.63 2.65
CA ASP A 135 -25.71 -3.63 2.72
C ASP A 135 -25.32 -2.14 2.83
N VAL A 136 -24.42 -1.66 1.97
CA VAL A 136 -24.20 -0.23 1.77
C VAL A 136 -24.22 0.06 0.26
N GLU A 137 -25.39 0.46 -0.23
CA GLU A 137 -25.49 1.14 -1.54
C GLU A 137 -25.05 2.60 -1.36
N ILE A 138 -23.96 2.99 -2.00
CA ILE A 138 -23.60 4.40 -2.14
C ILE A 138 -23.97 4.83 -3.56
N ASP A 139 -24.98 5.69 -3.67
CA ASP A 139 -25.40 6.30 -4.92
C ASP A 139 -24.49 7.50 -5.26
N PHE A 140 -23.54 7.28 -6.18
CA PHE A 140 -22.61 8.30 -6.64
C PHE A 140 -23.18 9.23 -7.74
N GLN A 141 -24.46 9.09 -8.14
CA GLN A 141 -25.07 10.04 -9.09
C GLN A 141 -25.30 11.44 -8.51
N GLN A 142 -25.31 11.59 -7.18
CA GLN A 142 -25.58 12.88 -6.53
C GLN A 142 -24.34 13.78 -6.35
N GLN A 143 -23.16 13.37 -6.82
CA GLN A 143 -21.89 14.10 -6.56
C GLN A 143 -21.16 14.57 -7.84
N THR A 144 -21.80 14.53 -9.01
CA THR A 144 -21.20 15.09 -10.24
C THR A 144 -22.16 16.03 -10.96
N THR A 145 -21.95 17.34 -10.81
CA THR A 145 -22.46 18.32 -11.79
C THR A 145 -21.66 18.23 -13.09
N PRO A 146 -22.31 18.23 -14.26
CA PRO A 146 -21.63 18.19 -15.55
C PRO A 146 -21.00 19.55 -15.87
N THR A 147 -19.67 19.61 -15.97
CA THR A 147 -18.99 20.74 -16.66
C THR A 147 -18.95 20.44 -18.15
N THR A 148 -19.78 21.15 -18.90
CA THR A 148 -19.77 21.19 -20.37
C THR A 148 -18.58 22.04 -20.82
N TRP A 149 -17.71 21.52 -21.69
CA TRP A 149 -16.84 22.35 -22.53
C TRP A 149 -17.20 22.09 -24.00
N SER A 150 -17.78 23.11 -24.63
CA SER A 150 -18.04 23.18 -26.06
C SER A 150 -16.97 24.04 -26.74
N ARG A 151 -16.14 23.42 -27.58
CA ARG A 151 -15.79 23.78 -28.98
C ARG A 151 -14.55 23.02 -29.41
#